data_AF-A0A602B3B3-F1
#
_entry.id   AF-A0A602B3B3-F1
#
_cell.length_a   1.000
_cell.length_b   1.000
_cell.length_c   1.000
_cell.angle_alpha   90.00
_cell.angle_beta   90.00
_cell.angle_gamma   90.00
#
_symmetry.space_group_name_H-M   'P 1'
#
loop_
_entity.id
_entity.type
_entity.pdbx_description
1 polymer ?
#
loop_
_entity_poly.entity_id
_entity_poly.type
_entity_poly.pdbx_seq_one_letter_code
_entity_poly.pdbx_strand_id
1 'polypeptide(L)'
;EDKKALPGAEEYDLTIHKTDRVVSSLFNDVAKHSKNYIFLYTSDHGEVVNKGHGLMKGKDQWYIPFLYKSTNDKFDCSFIEQFRNKDGWLSGLMNKYILSRLIGYTLDKNIVNNEMNNDRVKAANEKPVLFKDTE
;
A
#
# COMPACT_ATOMS: atom_id res chain seq x y z
N GLU A 1 3.72 -25.73 3.72
CA GLU A 1 4.35 -25.42 2.41
C GLU A 1 5.43 -24.37 2.62
N ASP A 2 5.09 -23.22 3.21
CA ASP A 2 6.01 -22.12 3.53
C ASP A 2 7.27 -22.54 4.29
N LYS A 3 7.12 -23.18 5.46
CA LYS A 3 8.27 -23.62 6.28
C LYS A 3 9.15 -24.66 5.56
N LYS A 4 8.61 -25.39 4.58
CA LYS A 4 9.42 -26.31 3.77
C LYS A 4 10.25 -25.55 2.74
N ALA A 5 9.69 -24.50 2.13
CA ALA A 5 10.37 -23.65 1.17
C ALA A 5 11.43 -22.74 1.85
N LEU A 6 11.12 -22.24 3.05
CA LEU A 6 11.98 -21.36 3.84
C LEU A 6 12.16 -21.90 5.27
N PRO A 7 12.98 -22.95 5.47
CA PRO A 7 13.11 -23.62 6.77
C PRO A 7 13.71 -22.73 7.86
N GLY A 8 14.54 -21.75 7.50
CA GLY A 8 15.17 -20.80 8.43
C GLY A 8 14.38 -19.50 8.65
N ALA A 9 13.24 -19.30 8.00
CA ALA A 9 12.46 -18.07 8.15
C ALA A 9 11.66 -18.06 9.46
N GLU A 10 11.53 -16.87 10.04
CA GLU A 10 10.70 -16.59 11.21
C GLU A 10 9.21 -16.69 10.86
N GLU A 11 8.34 -16.84 11.86
CA GLU A 11 6.90 -17.05 11.62
C GLU A 11 6.26 -15.91 10.82
N TYR A 12 6.60 -14.65 11.12
CA TYR A 12 6.10 -13.50 10.38
C TYR A 12 6.55 -13.53 8.91
N ASP A 13 7.82 -13.87 8.63
CA ASP A 13 8.35 -13.97 7.27
C ASP A 13 7.64 -15.05 6.45
N LEU A 14 7.23 -16.16 7.09
CA LEU A 14 6.44 -17.19 6.44
C LEU A 14 5.06 -16.67 6.00
N THR A 15 4.48 -15.70 6.74
CA THR A 15 3.23 -15.05 6.33
C THR A 15 3.42 -14.12 5.13
N ILE A 16 4.58 -13.45 5.04
CA ILE A 16 4.96 -12.64 3.88
C ILE A 16 5.15 -13.54 2.65
N HIS A 17 5.87 -14.65 2.79
CA HIS A 17 6.05 -15.63 1.72
C HIS A 17 4.72 -16.24 1.25
N LYS A 18 3.77 -16.49 2.16
CA LYS A 18 2.41 -16.91 1.79
C LYS A 18 1.67 -15.82 1.02
N THR A 19 1.76 -14.57 1.48
CA THR A 19 1.13 -13.41 0.83
C THR A 19 1.66 -13.24 -0.60
N ASP A 20 2.98 -13.34 -0.80
CA ASP A 20 3.60 -13.28 -2.12
C ASP A 20 3.01 -14.33 -3.09
N ARG A 21 2.89 -15.59 -2.65
CA ARG A 21 2.27 -16.65 -3.48
C ARG A 21 0.82 -16.36 -3.82
N VAL A 22 0.04 -15.88 -2.86
CA VAL A 22 -1.39 -15.56 -3.07
C VAL A 22 -1.52 -14.39 -4.06
N VAL A 23 -0.79 -13.30 -3.85
CA VAL A 23 -0.82 -12.12 -4.72
C VAL A 23 -0.35 -12.48 -6.13
N SER A 24 0.70 -13.29 -6.25
CA SER A 24 1.21 -13.79 -7.53
C SER A 24 0.19 -14.67 -8.25
N SER A 25 -0.52 -15.56 -7.54
CA SER A 25 -1.59 -16.37 -8.13
C SER A 25 -2.71 -15.49 -8.68
N LEU A 26 -3.19 -14.52 -7.90
CA LEU A 26 -4.24 -13.59 -8.33
C LEU A 26 -3.81 -12.76 -9.54
N PHE A 27 -2.58 -12.24 -9.52
CA PHE A 27 -2.02 -11.51 -10.65
C PHE A 27 -1.96 -12.38 -11.91
N ASN A 28 -1.43 -13.60 -11.81
CA ASN A 28 -1.33 -14.52 -12.94
C ASN A 28 -2.71 -14.90 -13.49
N ASP A 29 -3.70 -15.10 -12.62
CA ASP A 29 -5.07 -15.40 -13.03
C ASP A 29 -5.70 -14.22 -13.79
N VAL A 30 -5.53 -12.99 -13.29
CA VAL A 30 -5.99 -11.78 -14.01
C VAL A 30 -5.29 -11.65 -15.36
N ALA A 31 -3.97 -11.78 -15.39
CA ALA A 31 -3.16 -11.64 -16.60
C ALA A 31 -3.46 -12.73 -17.66
N LYS A 32 -3.87 -13.92 -17.22
CA LYS A 32 -4.29 -15.01 -18.11
C LYS A 32 -5.63 -14.73 -18.79
N HIS A 33 -6.56 -14.07 -18.10
CA HIS A 33 -7.94 -13.87 -18.59
C HIS A 33 -8.20 -12.49 -19.19
N SER A 34 -7.37 -11.49 -18.90
CA SER A 34 -7.49 -10.16 -19.48
C SER A 34 -6.15 -9.61 -19.98
N LYS A 35 -6.18 -9.01 -21.17
CA LYS A 35 -5.07 -8.19 -21.70
C LYS A 35 -5.17 -6.71 -21.30
N ASN A 36 -6.29 -6.31 -20.69
CA ASN A 36 -6.54 -4.96 -20.23
C ASN A 36 -6.90 -4.99 -18.75
N TYR A 37 -5.93 -4.71 -17.90
CA TYR A 37 -6.13 -4.72 -16.46
C TYR A 37 -5.26 -3.69 -15.76
N ILE A 38 -5.70 -3.36 -14.54
CA ILE A 38 -4.91 -2.69 -13.53
C ILE A 38 -4.99 -3.56 -12.30
N PHE A 39 -3.84 -3.94 -11.76
CA PHE A 39 -3.70 -4.72 -10.55
C PHE A 39 -3.04 -3.84 -9.48
N LEU A 40 -3.73 -3.65 -8.36
CA LEU A 40 -3.25 -2.89 -7.23
C LEU A 40 -3.38 -3.76 -5.99
N TYR A 41 -2.27 -3.92 -5.27
CA TYR A 41 -2.24 -4.55 -3.96
C TYR A 41 -1.64 -3.59 -2.94
N THR A 42 -2.25 -3.52 -1.77
CA THR A 42 -1.76 -2.75 -0.64
C THR A 42 -2.25 -3.38 0.65
N SER A 43 -1.45 -3.31 1.71
CA SER A 43 -1.88 -3.73 3.05
C SER A 43 -2.71 -2.62 3.69
N ASP A 44 -3.57 -2.97 4.63
CA ASP A 44 -4.32 -2.00 5.45
C ASP A 44 -3.42 -1.33 6.50
N HIS A 45 -2.51 -2.10 7.10
CA HIS A 45 -1.47 -1.63 8.00
C HIS A 45 -0.22 -2.54 7.95
N GLY A 46 0.86 -2.09 8.59
CA GLY A 46 2.08 -2.85 8.84
C GLY A 46 2.05 -3.53 10.21
N GLU A 47 3.19 -4.01 10.69
CA GLU A 47 3.26 -4.71 11.99
C GLU A 47 4.55 -4.34 12.73
N VAL A 48 4.47 -4.08 14.03
CA VAL A 48 5.66 -4.13 14.88
C VAL A 48 5.83 -5.58 15.33
N VAL A 49 6.71 -6.32 14.63
CA VAL A 49 6.89 -7.76 14.84
C VAL A 49 7.17 -8.07 16.32
N ASN A 50 6.49 -9.10 16.84
CA ASN A 50 6.48 -9.51 18.26
C ASN A 50 5.80 -8.53 19.23
N LYS A 51 5.19 -7.43 18.76
CA LYS A 51 4.45 -6.48 19.62
C LYS A 51 3.00 -6.24 19.20
N GLY A 52 2.69 -6.36 17.91
CA GLY A 52 1.36 -6.03 17.40
C GLY A 52 1.32 -4.74 16.56
N HIS A 53 0.11 -4.29 16.30
CA HIS A 53 -0.25 -2.98 15.76
C HIS A 53 -1.31 -2.31 16.67
N GLY A 54 -1.74 -1.09 16.33
CA GLY A 54 -2.64 -0.30 17.17
C GLY A 54 -1.94 0.30 18.38
N LEU A 55 -0.63 0.55 18.26
CA LEU A 55 0.23 1.09 19.31
C LEU A 55 0.31 2.62 19.20
N MET A 56 0.48 3.31 20.33
CA MET A 56 0.71 4.76 20.32
C MET A 56 2.02 5.16 19.63
N LYS A 57 3.01 4.25 19.61
CA LYS A 57 4.33 4.42 18.99
C LYS A 57 4.76 3.16 18.27
N GLY A 58 5.63 3.29 17.29
CA GLY A 58 6.15 2.19 16.49
C GLY A 58 5.74 2.37 15.04
N LYS A 59 6.63 2.99 14.26
CA LYS A 59 6.40 3.35 12.86
C LYS A 59 6.17 2.16 11.93
N ASP A 60 6.68 0.97 12.28
CA ASP A 60 6.58 -0.23 11.43
C ASP A 60 5.12 -0.69 11.23
N GLN A 61 4.21 -0.31 12.13
CA GLN A 61 2.77 -0.56 11.94
C GLN A 61 2.14 0.26 10.80
N TRP A 62 2.86 1.24 10.25
CA TRP A 62 2.36 2.14 9.20
C TRP A 62 3.10 1.98 7.87
N TYR A 63 4.25 1.30 7.87
CA TYR A 63 4.93 0.94 6.62
C TYR A 63 4.22 -0.26 5.98
N ILE A 64 3.68 -0.05 4.80
CA ILE A 64 2.90 -1.05 4.07
C ILE A 64 3.44 -1.27 2.66
N PRO A 65 3.32 -2.48 2.11
CA PRO A 65 3.58 -2.71 0.69
C PRO A 65 2.54 -1.99 -0.17
N PHE A 66 3.00 -1.51 -1.32
CA PHE A 66 2.15 -1.03 -2.40
C PHE A 66 2.70 -1.60 -3.71
N LEU A 67 1.90 -2.43 -4.38
CA LEU A 67 2.21 -3.03 -5.67
C LEU A 67 1.21 -2.54 -6.70
N TYR A 68 1.72 -2.14 -7.87
CA TYR A 68 0.88 -1.64 -8.94
C TYR A 68 1.39 -2.13 -10.29
N LYS A 69 0.48 -2.69 -11.08
CA LYS A 69 0.73 -3.06 -12.48
C LYS A 69 -0.44 -2.65 -13.34
N SER A 70 -0.15 -1.97 -14.43
CA SER A 70 -1.12 -1.62 -15.46
C SER A 70 -0.65 -2.12 -16.82
N THR A 71 -1.60 -2.50 -17.67
CA THR A 71 -1.39 -2.72 -19.11
C THR A 71 -1.84 -1.52 -19.95
N ASN A 72 -2.30 -0.44 -19.31
CA ASN A 72 -2.69 0.80 -19.95
C ASN A 72 -1.62 1.87 -19.71
N ASP A 73 -0.96 2.31 -20.78
CA ASP A 73 0.15 3.26 -20.74
C ASP A 73 -0.25 4.63 -20.17
N LYS A 74 -1.54 5.00 -20.19
CA LYS A 74 -2.02 6.24 -19.56
C LYS A 74 -1.99 6.18 -18.04
N PHE A 75 -1.98 4.97 -17.48
CA PHE A 75 -1.97 4.68 -16.06
C PHE A 75 -0.77 3.79 -15.73
N ASP A 76 0.41 4.14 -16.24
CA ASP A 76 1.65 3.44 -15.95
C ASP A 76 2.20 3.80 -14.56
N CYS A 77 3.46 3.45 -14.26
CA CYS A 77 4.09 3.86 -13.00
C CYS A 77 4.14 5.39 -12.86
N SER A 78 4.36 6.12 -13.95
CA SER A 78 4.39 7.59 -13.95
C SER A 78 3.08 8.22 -13.48
N PHE A 79 1.94 7.54 -13.70
CA PHE A 79 0.66 7.95 -13.12
C PHE A 79 0.64 7.85 -11.59
N ILE A 80 1.15 6.76 -11.00
CA ILE A 80 1.23 6.59 -9.54
C ILE A 80 2.16 7.61 -8.91
N GLU A 81 3.29 7.90 -9.57
CA GLU A 81 4.26 8.88 -9.08
C GLU A 81 3.70 10.30 -8.91
N GLN A 82 2.59 10.63 -9.59
CA GLN A 82 1.90 11.92 -9.39
C GLN A 82 1.27 12.09 -8.00
N PHE A 83 1.13 10.99 -7.25
CA PHE A 83 0.57 10.98 -5.89
C PHE A 83 1.63 10.81 -4.80
N ARG A 84 2.92 10.72 -5.17
CA ARG A 84 4.01 10.62 -4.22
C ARG A 84 4.21 11.96 -3.52
N ASN A 85 4.31 11.93 -2.20
CA ASN A 85 4.62 13.10 -1.41
C ASN A 85 6.09 13.54 -1.62
N LYS A 86 6.41 14.78 -1.27
CA LYS A 86 7.74 15.39 -1.41
C LYS A 86 8.82 14.72 -0.54
N ASP A 87 8.41 13.97 0.47
CA ASP A 87 9.30 13.15 1.31
C ASP A 87 9.69 11.81 0.65
N GLY A 88 9.20 11.54 -0.56
CA GLY A 88 9.48 10.33 -1.30
C GLY A 88 8.55 9.17 -0.98
N TRP A 89 7.58 9.33 -0.07
CA TRP A 89 6.63 8.28 0.29
C TRP A 89 5.29 8.42 -0.44
N LEU A 90 4.63 7.28 -0.69
CA LEU A 90 3.25 7.24 -1.14
C LEU A 90 2.36 6.90 0.05
N SER A 91 1.55 7.87 0.49
CA SER A 91 0.62 7.65 1.60
C SER A 91 -0.53 6.73 1.17
N GLY A 92 -0.94 5.81 2.04
CA GLY A 92 -2.15 5.01 1.85
C GLY A 92 -3.43 5.86 1.70
N LEU A 93 -3.44 7.10 2.19
CA LEU A 93 -4.53 8.06 1.97
C LEU A 93 -4.73 8.39 0.48
N MET A 94 -3.70 8.21 -0.35
CA MET A 94 -3.78 8.45 -1.79
C MET A 94 -4.56 7.38 -2.55
N ASN A 95 -4.77 6.20 -1.97
CA ASN A 95 -5.47 5.09 -2.63
C ASN A 95 -6.86 5.51 -3.15
N LYS A 96 -7.61 6.31 -2.40
CA LYS A 96 -8.93 6.81 -2.84
C LYS A 96 -8.86 7.69 -4.08
N TYR A 97 -7.83 8.52 -4.20
CA TYR A 97 -7.64 9.42 -5.35
C TYR A 97 -7.10 8.68 -6.57
N ILE A 98 -6.17 7.75 -6.36
CA ILE A 98 -5.67 6.83 -7.39
C ILE A 98 -6.87 6.09 -8.00
N LEU A 99 -7.66 5.40 -7.17
CA LEU A 99 -8.84 4.66 -7.63
C LEU A 99 -9.86 5.56 -8.33
N SER A 100 -10.14 6.75 -7.80
CA SER A 100 -11.06 7.71 -8.42
C SER A 100 -10.61 8.10 -9.84
N ARG A 101 -9.32 8.37 -10.04
CA ARG A 101 -8.77 8.68 -11.38
C ARG A 101 -8.82 7.48 -12.32
N LEU A 102 -8.57 6.27 -11.81
CA LEU A 102 -8.64 5.04 -12.61
C LEU A 102 -10.04 4.74 -13.12
N ILE A 103 -11.08 5.04 -12.33
CA ILE A 103 -12.49 4.85 -12.73
C ILE A 103 -13.10 6.07 -13.44
N GLY A 104 -12.28 7.08 -13.78
CA GLY A 104 -12.66 8.17 -14.67
C GLY A 104 -13.12 9.48 -14.01
N TYR A 105 -12.98 9.63 -12.69
CA TYR A 105 -13.29 10.91 -12.03
C TYR A 105 -12.22 11.95 -12.31
N THR A 106 -12.66 13.20 -12.46
CA THR A 106 -11.79 14.38 -12.39
C THR A 106 -11.68 14.82 -10.93
N LEU A 107 -10.46 15.08 -10.47
CA LEU A 107 -10.20 15.50 -9.10
C LEU A 107 -9.79 16.97 -9.04
N ASP A 108 -10.21 17.66 -7.98
CA ASP A 108 -9.65 18.95 -7.62
C ASP A 108 -8.20 18.77 -7.16
N LYS A 109 -7.26 19.33 -7.92
CA LYS A 109 -5.82 19.25 -7.64
C LYS A 109 -5.45 19.86 -6.29
N ASN A 110 -6.16 20.88 -5.83
CA ASN A 110 -5.88 21.52 -4.54
C ASN A 110 -6.19 20.56 -3.38
N ILE A 111 -7.29 19.82 -3.47
CA ILE A 111 -7.66 18.81 -2.47
C ILE A 111 -6.65 17.66 -2.46
N VAL A 112 -6.31 17.13 -3.64
CA VAL A 112 -5.34 16.03 -3.76
C VAL A 112 -3.97 16.46 -3.22
N ASN A 113 -3.48 17.63 -3.63
CA ASN A 113 -2.20 18.16 -3.16
C ASN A 113 -2.22 18.41 -1.65
N ASN A 114 -3.31 18.94 -1.11
CA ASN A 114 -3.41 19.15 0.33
C ASN A 114 -3.37 17.83 1.10
N GLU A 115 -4.07 16.79 0.65
CA GLU A 115 -4.00 15.49 1.33
C GLU A 115 -2.62 14.84 1.17
N MET A 116 -2.04 14.87 -0.03
CA MET A 116 -0.73 14.30 -0.34
C MET A 116 0.38 14.88 0.56
N ASN A 117 0.34 16.19 0.85
CA ASN A 117 1.33 16.84 1.69
C ASN A 117 1.02 16.75 3.20
N ASN A 118 -0.08 16.10 3.60
CA ASN A 118 -0.52 16.00 4.99
C ASN A 118 -0.78 14.53 5.38
N ASP A 119 0.28 13.72 5.34
CA ASP A 119 0.18 12.30 5.69
C ASP A 119 -0.13 12.10 7.18
N ARG A 120 -1.15 11.29 7.45
CA ARG A 120 -1.77 11.13 8.75
C ARG A 120 -2.15 9.68 8.99
N VAL A 121 -2.02 9.25 10.23
CA VAL A 121 -2.47 7.94 10.69
C VAL A 121 -3.41 8.11 11.88
N LYS A 122 -4.23 7.08 12.14
CA LYS A 122 -5.11 7.04 13.31
C LYS A 122 -4.35 6.38 14.45
N ALA A 123 -3.95 7.15 15.46
CA ALA A 123 -3.27 6.62 16.64
C ALA A 123 -4.21 5.74 17.50
N ALA A 124 -3.65 5.00 18.46
CA ALA A 124 -4.42 4.10 19.33
C ALA A 124 -5.52 4.79 20.16
N ASN A 125 -5.37 6.09 20.42
CA ASN A 125 -6.37 6.93 21.08
C ASN A 125 -7.45 7.48 20.10
N GLU A 126 -7.50 6.93 18.90
CA GLU A 126 -8.40 7.28 17.80
C GLU A 126 -8.24 8.67 17.20
N LYS A 127 -7.22 9.43 17.62
CA LYS A 127 -6.96 10.76 17.07
C LYS A 127 -6.08 10.68 15.82
N PRO A 128 -6.34 11.53 14.81
CA PRO A 128 -5.42 11.68 13.70
C PRO A 128 -4.13 12.35 14.20
N VAL A 129 -2.99 11.77 13.85
CA VAL A 129 -1.66 12.34 14.08
C VAL A 129 -0.90 12.38 12.76
N LEU A 130 0.04 13.32 12.60
CA LEU A 130 0.89 13.31 11.41
C LEU A 130 1.79 12.09 11.47
N PHE A 131 2.00 11.43 10.33
CA PHE A 131 2.84 10.21 10.28
C PHE A 131 4.26 10.47 10.82
N LYS A 132 4.84 11.63 10.50
CA LYS A 132 6.16 12.06 11.00
C LYS A 132 6.27 12.16 12.53
N ASP A 133 5.15 12.24 13.25
CA ASP A 133 5.10 12.36 14.71
C ASP A 133 4.92 11.00 15.40
N THR A 134 4.96 9.88 14.64
CA THR A 134 4.70 8.52 15.14
C THR A 134 5.94 7.75 15.59
N GLU A 135 7.08 8.43 15.73
CA GLU A 135 8.32 7.89 16.29
C GLU A 135 8.20 7.50 17.79
#